data_AF-A0A839AQA5-F1
#
_entry.id   AF-A0A839AQA5-F1
#
_cell.length_a   1.000
_cell.length_b   1.000
_cell.length_c   1.000
_cell.angle_alpha   90.00
_cell.angle_beta   90.00
_cell.angle_gamma   90.00
#
_symmetry.space_group_name_H-M   'P 1'
#
loop_
_entity.id
_entity.type
_entity.pdbx_description
1 polymer ?
#
loop_
_entity_poly.entity_id
_entity_poly.type
_entity_poly.pdbx_seq_one_letter_code
_entity_poly.pdbx_strand_id
1 'polypeptide(L)'
;MGFGGSVAGMIVSLKNNKRNRKSTFEKLDRFQKENSDTLHFKNSATQEELEAIKSRIKKENNVLLIKNILLFMIALAILYYAISFINF
;
A
#
# COMPACT_ATOMS: atom_id res chain seq x y z
N MET A 1 -40.01 -34.54 13.21
CA MET A 1 -39.40 -33.21 12.98
C MET A 1 -40.47 -32.32 12.36
N GLY A 2 -41.15 -31.51 13.19
CA GLY A 2 -42.42 -30.87 12.83
C GLY A 2 -42.28 -29.42 12.36
N PHE A 3 -43.31 -28.96 11.65
CA PHE A 3 -43.53 -27.59 11.15
C PHE A 3 -43.19 -26.47 12.17
N GLY A 4 -43.42 -26.71 13.46
CA GLY A 4 -43.07 -25.76 14.53
C GLY A 4 -41.57 -25.51 14.70
N GLY A 5 -40.71 -26.51 14.44
CA GLY A 5 -39.26 -26.37 14.51
C GLY A 5 -38.69 -25.57 13.34
N SER A 6 -39.23 -25.79 12.13
CA SER A 6 -38.83 -25.04 10.93
C SER A 6 -39.26 -23.57 11.00
N VAL A 7 -40.46 -23.28 11.51
CA VAL A 7 -40.95 -21.91 11.69
C VAL A 7 -40.19 -21.20 12.82
N ALA A 8 -39.91 -21.87 13.93
CA ALA A 8 -39.08 -21.32 15.00
C ALA A 8 -37.65 -20.97 14.51
N GLY A 9 -37.04 -21.86 13.70
CA GLY A 9 -35.75 -21.59 13.06
C GLY A 9 -35.78 -20.39 12.12
N MET A 10 -36.87 -20.25 11.35
CA MET A 10 -37.08 -19.11 10.46
C MET A 10 -37.22 -17.79 11.24
N ILE A 11 -38.01 -17.78 12.31
CA ILE A 11 -38.20 -16.60 13.18
C ILE A 11 -36.88 -16.19 13.82
N VAL A 12 -36.08 -17.14 14.32
CA VAL A 12 -34.76 -16.87 14.91
C VAL A 12 -33.79 -16.33 13.87
N SER A 13 -33.78 -16.89 12.65
CA SER A 13 -32.96 -16.40 11.54
C SER A 13 -33.31 -14.96 11.17
N LEU A 14 -34.60 -14.67 11.00
CA LEU A 14 -35.09 -13.31 10.72
C LEU A 14 -34.74 -12.33 11.85
N LYS A 15 -34.90 -12.74 13.12
CA LYS A 15 -34.53 -11.93 14.28
C LYS A 15 -33.02 -11.63 14.33
N ASN A 16 -32.18 -12.61 14.01
CA ASN A 16 -30.73 -12.48 14.00
C ASN A 16 -30.22 -11.65 12.80
N ASN A 17 -30.95 -11.64 11.70
CA ASN A 17 -30.61 -10.87 10.49
C ASN A 17 -31.16 -9.44 10.53
N LYS A 18 -32.28 -9.19 11.23
CA LYS A 18 -32.83 -7.85 11.51
C LYS A 18 -31.99 -7.03 12.50
N ARG A 19 -30.94 -7.62 13.09
CA ARG A 19 -30.05 -6.90 14.02
C ARG A 19 -29.35 -5.77 13.26
N ASN A 20 -29.48 -4.53 13.76
CA ASN A 20 -28.74 -3.39 13.23
C ASN A 20 -27.24 -3.58 13.51
N ARG A 21 -26.54 -4.24 12.58
CA ARG A 21 -25.10 -4.50 12.67
C ARG A 21 -24.39 -3.29 12.09
N LYS A 22 -23.71 -2.55 12.96
CA LYS A 22 -22.81 -1.50 12.50
C LYS A 22 -21.81 -2.09 11.51
N SER A 23 -21.72 -1.48 10.34
CA SER A 23 -20.76 -1.89 9.31
C SER A 23 -19.34 -1.77 9.86
N THR A 24 -18.39 -2.52 9.30
CA THR A 24 -16.98 -2.39 9.69
C THR A 24 -16.51 -0.94 9.54
N PHE A 25 -16.99 -0.25 8.50
CA PHE A 25 -16.73 1.18 8.28
C PHE A 25 -17.32 2.08 9.37
N GLU A 26 -18.55 1.84 9.83
CA GLU A 26 -19.13 2.59 10.97
C GLU A 26 -18.39 2.32 12.29
N LYS A 27 -17.80 1.13 12.46
CA LYS A 27 -16.96 0.84 13.62
C LYS A 27 -15.62 1.59 13.54
N LEU A 28 -15.07 1.74 12.34
CA LEU A 28 -13.82 2.45 12.05
C LEU A 28 -13.99 3.97 12.08
N ASP A 29 -15.17 4.50 11.74
CA ASP A 29 -15.47 5.95 11.80
C ASP A 29 -15.26 6.52 13.21
N ARG A 30 -15.54 5.72 14.25
CA ARG A 30 -15.27 6.10 15.65
C ARG A 30 -13.79 6.28 15.98
N PHE A 31 -12.91 5.59 15.25
CA PHE A 31 -11.46 5.74 15.40
C PHE A 31 -10.88 6.81 14.46
N GLN A 32 -11.58 7.16 13.38
CA GLN A 32 -11.18 8.24 12.47
C GLN A 32 -11.65 9.63 12.93
N LYS A 33 -12.74 9.71 13.70
CA LYS A 33 -13.33 11.00 14.10
C LYS A 33 -12.59 11.78 15.18
N GLU A 34 -11.71 11.15 15.95
CA GLU A 34 -11.08 11.84 17.09
C GLU A 34 -9.79 12.58 16.75
N ASN A 35 -9.18 12.37 15.58
CA ASN A 35 -7.98 13.09 15.20
C ASN A 35 -8.03 13.47 13.72
N SER A 36 -8.70 14.57 13.41
CA SER A 36 -8.27 15.45 12.32
C SER A 36 -6.96 16.15 12.70
N ASP A 37 -5.99 15.41 13.25
CA ASP A 37 -4.62 15.87 13.39
C ASP A 37 -4.10 15.93 11.96
N THR A 38 -4.28 17.09 11.33
CA THR A 38 -3.43 17.50 10.23
C THR A 38 -2.02 17.28 10.73
N LEU A 39 -1.31 16.32 10.12
CA LEU A 39 0.06 15.97 10.47
C LEU A 39 0.92 17.24 10.33
N HIS A 40 1.08 17.95 11.44
CA HIS A 40 1.83 19.18 11.51
C HIS A 40 3.28 18.80 11.72
N PHE A 41 3.98 18.59 10.62
CA PHE A 41 5.43 18.55 10.66
C PHE A 41 5.90 19.97 11.03
N LYS A 42 6.56 20.12 12.20
CA LYS A 42 7.30 21.34 12.50
C LYS A 42 8.40 21.45 11.44
N ASN A 43 8.16 22.25 10.40
CA ASN A 43 9.14 22.53 9.37
C ASN A 43 10.18 23.50 9.94
N SER A 44 11.02 22.99 10.84
CA SER A 44 12.06 23.75 11.54
C SER A 44 13.41 23.71 10.82
N ALA A 45 13.45 23.17 9.60
CA ALA A 45 14.68 23.09 8.84
C ALA A 45 15.03 24.47 8.28
N THR A 46 16.27 24.89 8.46
CA THR A 46 16.81 26.08 7.81
C THR A 46 16.94 25.85 6.30
N GLN A 47 16.95 26.92 5.50
CA GLN A 47 17.08 26.80 4.03
C GLN A 47 18.37 26.05 3.64
N GLU A 48 19.46 26.26 4.38
CA GLU A 48 20.73 25.57 4.19
C GLU A 48 20.63 24.06 4.45
N GLU A 49 19.90 23.65 5.50
CA GLU A 49 19.66 22.24 5.80
C GLU A 49 18.83 21.57 4.70
N LEU A 50 17.82 22.26 4.16
CA LEU A 50 17.02 21.77 3.05
C LEU A 50 17.85 21.57 1.78
N GLU A 51 18.73 22.50 1.46
CA GLU A 51 19.66 22.38 0.33
C GLU A 51 20.66 21.25 0.53
N ALA A 52 21.19 21.10 1.74
CA ALA A 52 22.08 20.00 2.10
C ALA A 52 21.37 18.64 1.91
N ILE A 53 20.14 18.49 2.41
CA ILE A 53 19.33 17.28 2.23
C ILE A 53 19.06 17.01 0.75
N LYS A 54 18.63 18.02 0.00
CA LYS A 54 18.36 17.90 -1.44
C LYS A 54 19.60 17.45 -2.21
N SER A 55 20.76 18.01 -1.89
CA SER A 55 22.03 17.66 -2.55
C SER A 55 22.47 16.23 -2.22
N ARG A 56 22.28 15.76 -0.98
CA ARG A 56 22.56 14.38 -0.56
C ARG A 56 21.68 13.39 -1.32
N ILE A 57 20.37 13.62 -1.34
CA ILE A 57 19.40 12.77 -2.07
C ILE A 57 19.76 12.71 -3.55
N LYS A 58 20.10 13.84 -4.18
CA LYS A 58 20.50 13.87 -5.59
C LYS A 58 21.75 13.04 -5.86
N LYS A 59 22.75 13.10 -4.96
CA LYS A 59 23.98 12.30 -5.08
C LYS A 59 23.70 10.79 -4.95
N GLU A 60 22.92 10.40 -3.95
CA GLU A 60 22.54 8.99 -3.75
C GLU A 60 21.76 8.44 -4.95
N ASN A 61 20.78 9.19 -5.45
CA ASN A 61 20.00 8.80 -6.63
C ASN A 61 20.87 8.68 -7.89
N ASN A 62 21.85 9.57 -8.08
CA ASN A 62 22.76 9.47 -9.21
C ASN A 62 23.62 8.20 -9.14
N VAL A 63 24.12 7.84 -7.96
CA VAL A 63 24.89 6.60 -7.77
C VAL A 63 24.02 5.37 -8.04
N LEU A 64 22.79 5.35 -7.53
CA LEU A 64 21.84 4.27 -7.81
C LEU A 64 21.49 4.18 -9.30
N LEU A 65 21.29 5.32 -9.96
CA LEU A 65 21.00 5.38 -11.39
C LEU A 65 22.15 4.79 -12.22
N ILE A 66 23.40 5.17 -11.94
CA ILE A 66 24.57 4.62 -12.63
C ILE A 66 24.67 3.11 -12.43
N LYS A 67 24.47 2.63 -11.20
CA LYS A 67 24.47 1.19 -10.89
C LYS A 67 23.37 0.45 -11.66
N ASN A 68 22.17 1.01 -11.73
CA ASN A 68 21.06 0.43 -12.47
C ASN A 68 21.32 0.39 -13.98
N ILE A 69 21.91 1.45 -14.55
CA ILE A 69 22.31 1.47 -15.96
C ILE A 69 23.34 0.37 -16.25
N LEU A 70 24.35 0.22 -15.40
CA LEU A 70 25.37 -0.83 -15.58
C LEU A 70 24.74 -2.23 -15.56
N LEU A 71 23.85 -2.52 -14.61
CA LEU A 71 23.13 -3.79 -14.55
C LEU A 71 22.26 -4.02 -15.80
N PHE A 72 21.58 -2.97 -16.28
CA PHE A 72 20.76 -3.04 -17.48
C PHE A 72 21.60 -3.33 -18.73
N MET A 73 22.76 -2.68 -18.88
CA MET A 73 23.68 -2.93 -19.99
C MET A 73 24.21 -4.37 -19.99
N ILE A 74 24.54 -4.92 -18.83
CA ILE A 74 24.95 -6.33 -18.68
C ILE A 74 23.81 -7.26 -19.10
N ALA A 75 22.58 -7.00 -18.66
CA ALA A 75 21.42 -7.80 -19.03
C ALA A 75 21.15 -7.77 -20.54
N LEU A 76 21.29 -6.60 -21.18
CA LEU A 76 21.17 -6.47 -22.64
C LEU A 76 22.27 -7.24 -23.38
N ALA A 77 23.51 -7.21 -22.90
CA ALA A 77 24.61 -7.96 -23.51
C ALA A 77 24.37 -9.47 -23.45
N ILE A 78 23.85 -9.97 -22.32
CA ILE A 78 23.47 -11.39 -22.15
C ILE A 78 22.35 -11.77 -23.12
N LEU A 79 21.31 -10.94 -23.22
CA LEU A 79 20.19 -11.17 -24.15
C LEU A 79 20.68 -11.18 -25.61
N TYR A 80 21.53 -10.24 -25.99
CA TYR A 80 22.14 -10.19 -27.32
C TYR A 80 22.92 -11.48 -27.62
N TYR A 81 23.75 -11.93 -26.67
CA TYR A 81 24.50 -13.18 -26.82
C TYR A 81 23.57 -14.40 -26.98
N ALA A 82 22.50 -14.50 -26.16
CA ALA A 82 21.54 -15.59 -26.25
C ALA A 82 20.81 -15.62 -27.60
N ILE A 83 20.40 -14.47 -28.12
CA ILE A 83 19.77 -14.36 -29.45
C ILE A 83 20.75 -14.76 -30.55
N SER A 84 22.02 -14.32 -30.47
CA SER A 84 23.05 -14.69 -31.44
C SER A 84 23.35 -16.18 -31.42
N PHE A 85 23.29 -16.83 -30.26
CA PHE A 85 23.49 -18.27 -30.13
C PHE A 85 22.35 -19.10 -30.74
N ILE A 86 21.10 -18.61 -30.64
CA ILE A 86 19.93 -19.30 -31.21
C ILE A 86 19.86 -19.15 -32.74
N ASN A 87 20.33 -18.02 -33.28
CA ASN A 87 20.34 -17.77 -34.72
C ASN A 87 21.53 -18.41 -35.46
N PHE A 88 22.45 -19.04 -34.74
CA PHE A 88 23.59 -19.79 -35.29
C PHE A 88 23.33 -21.29 -35.17
#